data_AF-A0A6N7PWU8-F1
#
_entry.id   AF-A0A6N7PWU8-F1
#
_cell.length_a   1.000
_cell.length_b   1.000
_cell.length_c   1.000
_cell.angle_alpha   90.00
_cell.angle_beta   90.00
_cell.angle_gamma   90.00
#
_symmetry.space_group_name_H-M   'P 1'
#
loop_
_entity.id
_entity.type
_entity.pdbx_description
1 polymer ?
#
loop_
_entity_poly.entity_id
_entity_poly.type
_entity_poly.pdbx_seq_one_letter_code
_entity_poly.pdbx_strand_id
1 'polypeptide(L)'
;MSSNHFITVSRAGDLMARRKGYPPVRVATAASGIEVDTDEAARAHGAPAVVRVSFAHGGRNRELRVMAVEADGISYDPDAFLARFEVRALTLGRWLRAAVERALDQAASSRSPR
;
A
#
# COMPACT_ATOMS: atom_id res chain seq x y z
N MET A 1 -1.10 -9.67 16.74
CA MET A 1 0.04 -10.25 15.99
C MET A 1 1.08 -9.15 15.74
N SER A 2 2.29 -9.29 16.27
CA SER A 2 3.40 -8.38 15.97
C SER A 2 3.82 -8.59 14.51
N SER A 3 3.64 -7.60 13.62
CA SER A 3 4.14 -7.73 12.24
C SER A 3 5.66 -7.75 12.27
N ASN A 4 6.22 -8.95 12.10
CA ASN A 4 7.67 -9.18 12.00
C ASN A 4 8.20 -8.88 10.59
N HIS A 5 7.71 -7.80 9.97
CA HIS A 5 8.15 -7.40 8.63
C HIS A 5 8.62 -5.94 8.62
N PHE A 6 9.58 -5.65 7.75
CA PHE A 6 10.13 -4.31 7.54
C PHE A 6 9.63 -3.79 6.19
N ILE A 7 9.18 -2.53 6.17
CA ILE A 7 8.76 -1.82 4.94
C ILE A 7 9.78 -0.71 4.69
N THR A 8 10.25 -0.60 3.45
CA THR A 8 11.24 0.41 3.02
C THR A 8 10.95 0.88 1.61
N VAL A 9 11.29 2.12 1.27
CA VAL A 9 11.24 2.63 -0.10
C VAL A 9 12.66 2.68 -0.66
N SER A 10 12.90 2.12 -1.85
CA SER A 10 14.20 2.17 -2.52
C SER A 10 14.49 3.58 -3.05
N ARG A 11 15.75 3.86 -3.40
CA ARG A 11 16.11 5.12 -4.10
C ARG A 11 15.41 5.26 -5.45
N ALA A 12 15.09 4.15 -6.11
CA ALA A 12 14.35 4.13 -7.36
C ALA A 12 12.82 4.30 -7.15
N GLY A 13 12.35 4.41 -5.90
CA GLY A 13 10.94 4.51 -5.60
C GLY A 13 10.23 3.16 -5.58
N ASP A 14 10.93 2.05 -5.32
CA ASP A 14 10.27 0.76 -5.11
C ASP A 14 9.81 0.63 -3.67
N LEU A 15 8.56 0.26 -3.45
CA LEU A 15 8.09 -0.20 -2.16
C LEU A 15 8.56 -1.64 -1.97
N MET A 16 9.47 -1.84 -1.01
CA MET A 16 10.03 -3.12 -0.66
C MET A 16 9.51 -3.54 0.71
N ALA A 17 9.13 -4.81 0.85
CA ALA A 17 8.75 -5.39 2.12
C ALA A 17 9.51 -6.70 2.35
N ARG A 18 9.81 -7.03 3.60
CA ARG A 18 10.45 -8.31 3.94
C ARG A 18 10.00 -8.84 5.30
N ARG A 19 9.78 -10.15 5.41
CA ARG A 19 9.66 -10.84 6.70
C ARG A 19 11.04 -11.12 7.27
N LYS A 20 11.18 -11.14 8.61
CA LYS A 20 12.45 -11.51 9.26
C LYS A 20 12.90 -12.89 8.79
N GLY A 21 14.15 -12.97 8.30
CA GLY A 21 14.72 -14.22 7.77
C GLY A 21 14.42 -14.50 6.29
N TYR A 22 13.60 -13.66 5.63
CA TYR A 22 13.26 -13.78 4.21
C TYR A 22 13.92 -12.65 3.41
N PRO A 23 14.21 -12.86 2.11
CA PRO A 23 14.67 -11.79 1.25
C PRO A 23 13.56 -10.75 1.01
N PRO A 24 13.93 -9.51 0.68
CA PRO A 24 12.96 -8.47 0.35
C PRO A 24 12.22 -8.78 -0.94
N VAL A 25 10.95 -8.42 -0.94
CA VAL A 25 10.01 -8.54 -2.05
C VAL A 25 9.63 -7.13 -2.49
N ARG A 26 9.65 -6.88 -3.80
CA ARG A 26 9.09 -5.66 -4.36
C ARG A 26 7.57 -5.78 -4.36
N VAL A 27 6.90 -4.86 -3.66
CA VAL A 27 5.45 -4.78 -3.57
C VAL A 27 4.89 -3.92 -4.71
N ALA A 28 5.51 -2.77 -4.96
CA ALA A 28 5.05 -1.79 -5.93
C ALA A 28 6.18 -0.84 -6.34
N THR A 29 5.97 -0.07 -7.41
CA THR A 29 6.81 1.09 -7.76
C THR A 29 6.05 2.39 -7.52
N ALA A 30 6.74 3.50 -7.31
CA ALA A 30 6.11 4.81 -7.16
C ALA A 30 5.32 5.23 -8.41
N ALA A 31 5.73 4.76 -9.60
CA ALA A 31 5.03 5.01 -10.86
C ALA A 31 3.74 4.17 -11.02
N SER A 32 3.75 2.93 -10.52
CA SER A 32 2.60 2.00 -10.64
C SER A 32 1.67 2.02 -9.43
N GLY A 33 2.13 2.54 -8.28
CA GLY A 33 1.41 2.48 -7.01
C GLY A 33 1.19 1.05 -6.48
N ILE A 34 0.49 0.98 -5.36
CA ILE A 34 0.00 -0.25 -4.72
C ILE A 34 -1.53 -0.26 -4.72
N GLU A 35 -2.13 -1.37 -5.13
CA GLU A 35 -3.57 -1.56 -5.05
C GLU A 35 -3.99 -2.00 -3.64
N VAL A 36 -5.00 -1.34 -3.09
CA VAL A 36 -5.53 -1.62 -1.76
C VAL A 36 -7.04 -1.79 -1.82
N ASP A 37 -7.57 -2.70 -1.01
CA ASP A 37 -9.01 -2.85 -0.85
C ASP A 37 -9.52 -1.82 0.15
N THR A 38 -10.58 -1.11 -0.23
CA THR A 38 -11.31 -0.22 0.68
C THR A 38 -12.16 -1.06 1.63
N ASP A 39 -12.46 -0.52 2.81
CA ASP A 39 -13.38 -1.19 3.73
C ASP A 39 -14.85 -0.87 3.41
N GLU A 40 -15.75 -1.57 4.10
CA GLU A 40 -17.19 -1.41 3.92
C GLU A 40 -17.68 0.01 4.19
N ALA A 41 -17.10 0.69 5.19
CA ALA A 41 -17.47 2.06 5.53
C ALA A 41 -17.17 3.01 4.37
N ALA A 42 -15.94 2.98 3.84
CA ALA A 42 -15.57 3.81 2.69
C ALA A 42 -16.45 3.53 1.46
N ARG A 43 -16.79 2.26 1.21
CA ARG A 43 -17.70 1.87 0.11
C ARG A 43 -19.12 2.39 0.30
N ALA A 44 -19.62 2.42 1.54
CA ALA A 44 -20.91 3.03 1.85
C ALA A 44 -20.92 4.55 1.57
N HIS A 45 -19.76 5.21 1.64
CA HIS A 45 -19.56 6.60 1.21
C HIS A 45 -19.22 6.75 -0.28
N GLY A 46 -19.35 5.68 -1.07
CA GLY A 46 -19.16 5.70 -2.52
C GLY A 46 -17.72 5.53 -2.98
N ALA A 47 -16.79 5.11 -2.12
CA ALA A 47 -15.45 4.75 -2.56
C ALA A 47 -15.46 3.45 -3.39
N PRO A 48 -14.61 3.32 -4.42
CA PRO A 48 -14.44 2.08 -5.16
C PRO A 48 -13.98 0.94 -4.25
N ALA A 49 -14.27 -0.31 -4.63
CA ALA A 49 -13.83 -1.49 -3.86
C ALA A 49 -12.30 -1.61 -3.76
N VAL A 50 -11.60 -1.16 -4.81
CA VAL A 50 -10.14 -1.14 -4.93
C VAL A 50 -9.71 0.25 -5.36
N VAL A 51 -8.69 0.78 -4.70
CA VAL A 51 -8.04 2.05 -5.08
C VAL A 51 -6.55 1.85 -5.24
N ARG A 52 -5.91 2.67 -6.06
CA ARG A 52 -4.47 2.60 -6.30
C ARG A 52 -3.77 3.75 -5.58
N VAL A 53 -2.82 3.42 -4.71
CA VAL A 53 -2.11 4.39 -3.89
C VAL A 53 -0.71 4.61 -4.44
N SER A 54 -0.44 5.83 -4.91
CA SER A 54 0.87 6.24 -5.40
C SER A 54 1.67 6.92 -4.29
N PHE A 55 2.99 6.78 -4.34
CA PHE A 55 3.89 7.27 -3.29
C PHE A 55 5.12 7.94 -3.90
N ALA A 56 5.84 8.72 -3.09
CA ALA A 56 6.99 9.48 -3.56
C ALA A 56 8.18 8.58 -3.93
N HIS A 57 8.89 8.95 -5.01
CA HIS A 57 10.20 8.39 -5.31
C HIS A 57 11.21 8.85 -4.25
N GLY A 58 12.04 7.93 -3.75
CA GLY A 58 13.15 8.30 -2.86
C GLY A 58 12.76 8.69 -1.43
N GLY A 59 11.89 7.91 -0.78
CA GLY A 59 11.63 8.07 0.65
C GLY A 59 12.91 7.91 1.49
N ARG A 60 13.00 8.64 2.61
CA ARG A 60 13.95 8.25 3.67
C ARG A 60 13.55 6.84 4.11
N ASN A 61 14.53 5.97 4.44
CA ASN A 61 14.36 4.53 4.72
C ASN A 61 13.27 4.12 5.75
N ARG A 62 12.51 5.06 6.32
CA ARG A 62 11.53 4.83 7.39
C ARG A 62 10.13 5.38 7.12
N GLU A 63 9.89 6.06 5.99
CA GLU A 63 8.59 6.68 5.73
C GLU A 63 8.13 6.48 4.29
N LEU A 64 6.91 5.94 4.15
CA LEU A 64 6.19 5.88 2.89
C LEU A 64 5.33 7.14 2.77
N ARG A 65 5.75 8.08 1.92
CA ARG A 65 4.96 9.28 1.64
C ARG A 65 3.97 8.99 0.52
N VAL A 66 2.69 8.91 0.84
CA VAL A 66 1.61 8.83 -0.16
C VAL A 66 1.50 10.16 -0.90
N MET A 67 1.36 10.10 -2.21
CA MET A 67 1.28 11.27 -3.10
C MET A 67 -0.08 11.40 -3.75
N ALA A 68 -0.76 10.29 -4.02
CA ALA A 68 -2.09 10.30 -4.60
C ALA A 68 -2.83 9.00 -4.31
N VAL A 69 -4.16 9.08 -4.29
CA VAL A 69 -5.05 7.92 -4.29
C VAL A 69 -5.93 8.00 -5.52
N GLU A 70 -5.81 7.01 -6.40
CA GLU A 70 -6.62 6.91 -7.61
C GLU A 70 -7.85 6.07 -7.33
N ALA A 71 -9.02 6.66 -7.58
CA ALA A 71 -10.34 6.04 -7.46
C ALA A 71 -11.14 6.34 -8.73
N ASP A 72 -11.66 5.29 -9.39
CA ASP A 72 -12.41 5.38 -10.65
C ASP A 72 -11.70 6.19 -11.75
N GLY A 73 -10.38 6.04 -11.86
CA GLY A 73 -9.55 6.77 -12.83
C GLY A 73 -9.30 8.24 -12.49
N ILE A 74 -9.80 8.73 -11.36
CA ILE A 74 -9.54 10.08 -10.85
C ILE A 74 -8.43 9.99 -9.81
N SER A 75 -7.37 10.76 -10.01
CA SER A 75 -6.27 10.92 -9.05
C SER A 75 -6.60 12.02 -8.04
N TYR A 76 -6.71 11.65 -6.77
CA TYR A 76 -6.96 12.56 -5.66
C TYR A 76 -5.66 12.84 -4.90
N ASP A 77 -5.50 14.07 -4.43
CA ASP A 77 -4.62 14.33 -3.29
C ASP A 77 -5.08 13.49 -2.08
N PRO A 78 -4.17 12.95 -1.25
CA PRO A 78 -4.56 12.07 -0.14
C PRO A 78 -5.58 12.72 0.80
N ASP A 79 -5.43 13.99 1.16
CA ASP A 79 -6.36 14.65 2.08
C ASP A 79 -7.72 14.87 1.41
N ALA A 80 -7.73 15.17 0.11
CA ALA A 80 -8.96 15.29 -0.67
C ALA A 80 -9.71 13.95 -0.78
N PHE A 81 -8.99 12.84 -0.98
CA PHE A 81 -9.57 11.49 -0.97
C PHE A 81 -10.18 11.15 0.39
N LEU A 82 -9.41 11.37 1.46
CA LEU A 82 -9.83 11.08 2.83
C LEU A 82 -11.09 11.88 3.19
N ALA A 83 -11.14 13.17 2.84
CA ALA A 83 -12.31 14.01 3.06
C ALA A 83 -13.52 13.57 2.21
N ARG A 84 -13.30 13.27 0.92
CA ARG A 84 -14.38 12.91 -0.02
C ARG A 84 -15.13 11.64 0.38
N PHE A 85 -14.41 10.63 0.83
CA PHE A 85 -14.97 9.32 1.17
C PHE A 85 -15.07 9.08 2.68
N GLU A 86 -14.91 10.13 3.47
CA GLU A 86 -14.96 10.10 4.95
C GLU A 86 -14.01 9.07 5.59
N VAL A 87 -12.86 8.85 4.95
CA VAL A 87 -11.86 7.88 5.37
C VAL A 87 -10.89 8.55 6.34
N ARG A 88 -10.61 7.90 7.47
CA ARG A 88 -9.56 8.36 8.40
C ARG A 88 -8.18 7.99 7.87
N ALA A 89 -7.17 8.84 8.08
CA ALA A 89 -5.78 8.54 7.69
C ALA A 89 -5.28 7.18 8.22
N LEU A 90 -5.66 6.81 9.46
CA LEU A 90 -5.32 5.51 10.04
C LEU A 90 -5.93 4.34 9.24
N THR A 91 -7.13 4.51 8.69
CA THR A 91 -7.82 3.51 7.88
C THR A 91 -7.06 3.26 6.58
N LEU A 92 -6.63 4.31 5.88
CA LEU A 92 -5.77 4.18 4.71
C LEU A 92 -4.45 3.44 5.03
N GLY A 93 -3.83 3.75 6.17
CA GLY A 93 -2.65 3.03 6.65
C GLY A 93 -2.89 1.54 6.91
N ARG A 94 -4.09 1.16 7.39
CA ARG A 94 -4.49 -0.25 7.56
C ARG A 94 -4.66 -0.96 6.23
N TRP A 95 -5.27 -0.31 5.24
CA TRP A 95 -5.43 -0.89 3.89
C TRP A 95 -4.07 -1.13 3.22
N LEU A 96 -3.16 -0.15 3.30
CA LEU A 96 -1.79 -0.29 2.81
C LEU A 96 -1.06 -1.46 3.47
N ARG A 97 -1.17 -1.58 4.80
CA ARG A 97 -0.56 -2.69 5.54
C ARG A 97 -1.12 -4.04 5.10
N ALA A 98 -2.43 -4.15 4.91
CA ALA A 98 -3.06 -5.38 4.44
C ALA A 98 -2.59 -5.77 3.04
N ALA A 99 -2.48 -4.80 2.12
CA ALA A 99 -1.95 -5.03 0.78
C ALA A 99 -0.49 -5.51 0.80
N VAL A 100 0.35 -4.91 1.66
CA VAL A 100 1.75 -5.35 1.84
C VAL A 100 1.83 -6.77 2.40
N GLU A 101 1.02 -7.12 3.41
CA GLU A 101 1.01 -8.48 3.97
C GLU A 101 0.59 -9.51 2.92
N ARG A 102 -0.43 -9.21 2.09
CA ARG A 102 -0.82 -10.10 0.99
C ARG A 102 0.30 -10.32 -0.02
N ALA A 103 1.01 -9.26 -0.41
CA ALA A 103 2.15 -9.38 -1.32
C ALA A 103 3.27 -10.27 -0.71
N LEU A 104 3.53 -10.13 0.60
CA LEU A 104 4.46 -10.99 1.32
C LEU A 104 4.01 -12.45 1.37
N ASP A 105 2.72 -12.70 1.61
CA ASP A 105 2.15 -14.05 1.63
C ASP A 105 2.23 -14.71 0.24
N GLN A 106 1.87 -14.00 -0.82
CA GLN A 106 1.99 -14.48 -2.20
C GLN A 106 3.43 -14.84 -2.57
N ALA A 107 4.40 -14.00 -2.20
CA ALA A 107 5.80 -14.26 -2.45
C ALA A 107 6.31 -15.49 -1.69
N ALA A 108 5.85 -15.71 -0.45
CA ALA A 108 6.18 -16.91 0.32
C ALA A 108 5.59 -18.17 -0.33
N SER A 109 4.34 -18.13 -0.80
CA SER A 109 3.70 -19.26 -1.48
C SER A 109 4.36 -19.60 -2.83
N SER A 110 4.80 -18.59 -3.58
CA SER A 110 5.48 -18.78 -4.87
C SER A 110 6.87 -19.45 -4.74
N ARG A 111 7.43 -19.45 -3.53
CA ARG A 111 8.77 -19.99 -3.22
C ARG A 111 8.76 -21.42 -2.71
N SER A 112 7.62 -22.10 -2.71
CA SER A 112 7.54 -23.53 -2.45
C SER A 112 7.47 -24.32 -3.75
N PRO A 113 8.58 -24.59 -4.47
CA PRO A 113 8.71 -25.83 -5.18
C PRO A 113 9.10 -26.93 -4.18
N ARG A 114 8.52 -28.12 -4.38
CA ARG A 114 8.90 -29.35 -3.70
C ARG A 114 10.40 -29.63 -3.74
#